data_AF-A0A9E3AMZ7-F1
#
_entry.id   AF-A0A9E3AMZ7-F1
#
_cell.length_a   1.000
_cell.length_b   1.000
_cell.length_c   1.000
_cell.angle_alpha   90.00
_cell.angle_beta   90.00
_cell.angle_gamma   90.00
#
_symmetry.space_group_name_H-M   'P 1'
#
loop_
_entity.id
_entity.type
_entity.pdbx_description
1 polymer ?
#
loop_
_entity_poly.entity_id
_entity_poly.type
_entity_poly.pdbx_seq_one_letter_code
_entity_poly.pdbx_strand_id
1 'polypeptide(L)' 'MAEFDLVIRGGELHDGLGGAAREADVAVKDGRIAAVGKVAGSGREE' A
#
# COMPACT_ATOMS: atom_id res chain seq x y z
N MET A 1 11.42 -12.62 -6.65
CA MET A 1 9.96 -12.82 -6.79
C MET A 1 9.29 -11.65 -6.12
N ALA A 2 8.21 -11.11 -6.69
CA ALA A 2 7.43 -10.09 -6.03
C ALA A 2 6.86 -10.63 -4.71
N GLU A 3 6.96 -9.84 -3.65
CA GLU A 3 6.47 -10.17 -2.31
C GLU A 3 4.96 -9.94 -2.19
N PHE A 4 4.45 -8.98 -2.97
CA PHE A 4 3.06 -8.54 -3.02
C PHE A 4 2.46 -8.74 -4.41
N ASP A 5 1.14 -8.67 -4.48
CA ASP A 5 0.39 -8.69 -5.73
C ASP A 5 0.45 -7.32 -6.40
N LEU A 6 0.17 -6.27 -5.61
CA LEU A 6 0.15 -4.87 -6.01
C LEU A 6 0.81 -4.02 -4.92
N VAL A 7 1.62 -3.03 -5.29
CA VAL A 7 2.09 -1.98 -4.38
C VAL A 7 1.81 -0.61 -4.96
N ILE A 8 0.82 0.11 -4.41
CA ILE A 8 0.56 1.50 -4.78
C ILE A 8 1.57 2.38 -4.04
N ARG A 9 2.39 3.17 -4.74
CA ARG A 9 3.50 3.94 -4.14
C ARG A 9 3.21 5.44 -4.01
N GLY A 10 3.66 6.04 -2.90
CA GLY A 10 3.71 7.49 -2.68
C GLY A 10 2.37 8.22 -2.79
N GLY A 11 1.25 7.52 -2.55
CA GLY A 11 -0.09 8.08 -2.68
C GLY A 11 -0.52 8.85 -1.44
N GLU A 12 -1.49 9.75 -1.61
CA GLU A 12 -2.21 10.37 -0.50
C GLU A 12 -3.32 9.41 -0.02
N LEU A 13 -3.12 8.81 1.15
CA LEU A 13 -4.00 7.80 1.73
C LEU A 13 -5.10 8.42 2.57
N HIS A 14 -6.34 8.12 2.19
CA HIS A 14 -7.54 8.36 2.97
C HIS A 14 -8.05 7.02 3.54
N ASP A 15 -7.94 6.81 4.85
CA ASP A 15 -8.22 5.51 5.50
C ASP A 15 -9.67 5.31 5.98
N GLY A 16 -10.52 6.33 5.82
CA GLY A 16 -11.92 6.30 6.21
C GLY A 16 -12.20 6.51 7.70
N LEU A 17 -11.18 6.76 8.53
CA LEU A 17 -11.36 7.05 9.97
C LEU A 17 -11.70 8.52 10.27
N GLY A 18 -11.78 9.36 9.24
CA GLY A 18 -12.15 10.78 9.34
C GLY A 18 -10.98 11.72 9.70
N GLY A 19 -9.75 11.20 9.78
CA GLY A 19 -8.54 12.01 9.93
C GLY A 19 -8.10 12.70 8.64
N ALA A 20 -7.06 13.53 8.74
CA ALA A 20 -6.39 14.08 7.57
C ALA A 20 -5.69 12.97 6.77
N ALA A 21 -5.60 13.17 5.46
CA ALA A 21 -4.88 12.25 4.60
C ALA A 21 -3.38 12.30 4.88
N ARG A 22 -2.68 11.22 4.54
CA ARG A 22 -1.22 11.12 4.71
C ARG A 22 -0.56 10.41 3.55
N GLU A 23 0.68 10.76 3.24
CA GLU A 23 1.46 10.03 2.25
C GLU A 23 1.79 8.62 2.74
N ALA A 24 1.57 7.61 1.89
CA ALA A 24 1.87 6.22 2.18
C ALA A 24 1.95 5.37 0.91
N ASP A 25 2.70 4.28 0.99
CA ASP A 25 2.53 3.12 0.11
C ASP A 25 1.47 2.18 0.70
N VAL A 26 0.79 1.44 -0.16
CA VAL A 26 -0.16 0.38 0.21
C VAL A 26 0.18 -0.89 -0.54
N ALA A 27 0.48 -1.96 0.20
CA ALA A 27 0.77 -3.26 -0.36
C ALA A 27 -0.43 -4.21 -0.22
N VAL A 28 -0.78 -4.88 -1.32
CA VAL A 28 -1.88 -5.85 -1.38
C VAL A 28 -1.32 -7.25 -1.63
N LYS A 29 -1.82 -8.22 -0.87
CA LYS A 29 -1.51 -9.64 -1.02
C LYS A 29 -2.76 -10.49 -0.79
N ASP A 30 -3.00 -11.42 -1.70
CA ASP A 30 -4.15 -12.32 -1.72
C ASP A 30 -5.49 -11.56 -1.55
N GLY A 31 -5.58 -10.42 -2.25
CA GLY A 31 -6.76 -9.54 -2.24
C GLY A 31 -6.99 -8.76 -0.94
N ARG A 32 -5.99 -8.71 -0.03
CA ARG A 32 -6.07 -7.97 1.24
C ARG A 32 -4.93 -6.97 1.39
N ILE A 33 -5.17 -5.89 2.12
CA ILE A 33 -4.12 -4.95 2.52
C ILE A 33 -3.17 -5.69 3.48
N ALA A 34 -1.93 -5.88 3.06
CA ALA A 34 -0.89 -6.56 3.81
C ALA A 34 -0.01 -5.59 4.61
N ALA A 35 0.23 -4.39 4.06
CA ALA A 35 0.99 -3.34 4.71
C ALA A 35 0.55 -1.94 4.24
N VAL A 36 0.71 -0.97 5.13
CA VAL A 36 0.49 0.46 4.85
C VAL A 36 1.62 1.26 5.47
N GLY A 37 2.19 2.21 4.73
CA GLY A 37 3.34 3.02 5.17
C GLY A 37 4.44 2.95 4.13
N LYS A 38 5.71 2.94 4.54
CA LYS A 38 6.81 2.77 3.59
C LYS A 38 7.03 1.29 3.30
N VAL A 39 6.88 0.86 2.05
CA VAL A 39 6.97 -0.55 1.66
C VAL A 39 8.28 -0.80 0.89
N ALA A 40 9.20 -1.53 1.52
CA ALA A 40 10.51 -1.87 0.94
C ALA A 40 10.43 -3.04 -0.07
N GLY A 41 9.43 -3.91 0.03
CA GLY A 41 9.20 -5.01 -0.91
C GLY A 41 8.59 -4.55 -2.23
N SER A 42 8.56 -5.45 -3.21
CA SER A 42 7.99 -5.19 -4.54
C SER A 42 6.68 -5.94 -4.81
N GLY A 43 5.80 -5.32 -5.58
CA GLY A 43 4.59 -5.90 -6.13
C GLY A 43 4.83 -6.58 -7.48
N ARG A 44 3.90 -7.44 -7.89
CA ARG A 44 3.86 -7.90 -9.29
C ARG A 44 3.46 -6.76 -10.22
N GLU A 45 2.67 -5.84 -9.70
CA GLU A 45 2.27 -4.56 -10.28
C GLU A 45 2.51 -3.44 -9.25
N GLU A 46 2.83 -2.23 -9.71
CA GLU A 46 3.10 -1.06 -8.85
C GLU A 46 2.65 0.26 -9.51
#